data_AF-A0A397UKI3-F1
#
_entry.id   AF-A0A397UKI3-F1
#
_cell.length_a   1.000
_cell.length_b   1.000
_cell.length_c   1.000
_cell.angle_alpha   90.00
_cell.angle_beta   90.00
_cell.angle_gamma   90.00
#
_symmetry.space_group_name_H-M   'P 1'
#
loop_
_entity.id
_entity.type
_entity.pdbx_description
1 polymer ?
#
loop_
_entity_poly.entity_id
_entity_poly.type
_entity_poly.pdbx_seq_one_letter_code
_entity_poly.pdbx_strand_id
1 'polypeptide(L)'
;MEPVTRECQAGLIRINEKTYNLIDTPPISNNMSMKDIRNNDGLKKITDIILACSYGIQAFIFVIDIKQRDNFSKIFKIIKAYLGHIKVLKHIIVAFTNLSKKHTENPLFPEVLNKEMRDILNSVDNRWFISPNPEIYKKDSKVVLDNMKKAKELISGFRSAYTTAMFNEIIEAENREAEARKLEAEARKAENREVVVPNDGCFNLDTKVMLINKKILSMSSVRVGDQVCCGTIDGQLKFSKVYSIAHRSFEIKTKFLKVEFETIDGIRKGSLYLTPEHHIFVNNNFDYAKNLKRFHKIQVLVGTRLFQAYVMNCSREYHNGYVAIFTRSGTIIANDVLCSCYAVCPPHQNLIHYSLLPLQLFEKFGESTIIGSNGEEIHPYLYFLMHVFLYLIFIKDYLIYNEVM
;
A
#
# COMPACT_ATOMS: atom_id res chain seq x y z
N MET A 1 -11.80 -46.81 1.96
CA MET A 1 -11.83 -46.92 3.43
C MET A 1 -11.79 -45.52 3.99
N GLU A 2 -12.75 -45.16 4.84
CA GLU A 2 -12.63 -43.93 5.63
C GLU A 2 -11.40 -44.06 6.54
N PRO A 3 -10.63 -42.97 6.74
CA PRO A 3 -9.47 -43.00 7.63
C PRO A 3 -9.90 -43.27 9.07
N VAL A 4 -9.30 -44.32 9.65
CA VAL A 4 -9.71 -44.90 10.95
C VAL A 4 -9.10 -44.15 12.15
N THR A 5 -7.95 -43.50 11.96
CA THR A 5 -7.21 -42.82 13.04
C THR A 5 -7.84 -41.48 13.40
N ARG A 6 -8.50 -41.40 14.57
CA ARG A 6 -9.09 -40.17 15.12
C ARG A 6 -8.18 -39.45 16.12
N GLU A 7 -7.24 -40.17 16.73
CA GLU A 7 -6.27 -39.65 17.71
C GLU A 7 -4.86 -40.10 17.37
N CYS A 8 -3.85 -39.33 17.77
CA CYS A 8 -2.48 -39.69 17.50
C CYS A 8 -2.07 -40.93 18.28
N GLN A 9 -1.39 -41.86 17.61
CA GLN A 9 -0.87 -43.08 18.22
C GLN A 9 0.65 -43.09 18.12
N ALA A 10 1.33 -43.42 19.21
CA ALA A 10 2.79 -43.51 19.23
C ALA A 10 3.24 -44.97 19.38
N GLY A 11 4.24 -45.36 18.61
CA GLY A 11 4.91 -46.66 18.71
C GLY A 11 6.41 -46.50 18.66
N LEU A 12 7.13 -47.26 19.49
CA LEU A 12 8.59 -47.27 19.45
C LEU A 12 9.08 -48.11 18.26
N ILE A 13 9.97 -47.54 17.48
CA ILE A 13 10.68 -48.25 16.41
C ILE A 13 12.18 -48.11 16.62
N ARG A 14 12.93 -49.13 16.20
CA ARG A 14 14.39 -49.10 16.23
C ARG A 14 14.94 -49.08 14.82
N ILE A 15 15.75 -48.06 14.50
CA ILE A 15 16.46 -47.95 13.23
C ILE A 15 17.95 -47.83 13.57
N ASN A 16 18.73 -48.82 13.16
CA ASN A 16 20.12 -49.00 13.57
C ASN A 16 20.20 -49.05 15.11
N GLU A 17 21.06 -48.22 15.70
CA GLU A 17 21.25 -48.14 17.16
C GLU A 17 20.35 -47.10 17.84
N LYS A 18 19.49 -46.42 17.08
CA LYS A 18 18.61 -45.37 17.61
C LYS A 18 17.16 -45.85 17.71
N THR A 19 16.51 -45.47 18.80
CA THR A 19 15.08 -45.66 19.01
C THR A 19 14.34 -44.37 18.67
N TYR A 20 13.23 -44.49 17.94
CA TYR A 20 12.38 -43.39 17.51
C TYR A 20 10.95 -43.61 17.97
N ASN A 21 10.25 -42.52 18.27
CA ASN A 21 8.80 -42.52 18.40
C ASN A 21 8.20 -42.35 17.00
N LEU A 22 7.60 -43.40 16.45
CA LEU A 22 6.76 -43.31 15.28
C LEU A 22 5.37 -42.84 15.72
N ILE A 23 4.93 -41.72 15.18
CA ILE A 23 3.65 -41.12 15.54
C ILE A 23 2.73 -41.17 14.32
N ASP A 24 1.64 -41.92 14.44
CA ASP A 24 0.54 -41.90 13.48
C ASP A 24 -0.38 -40.72 13.78
N THR A 25 -0.78 -39.99 12.74
CA THR A 25 -1.58 -38.77 12.87
C THR A 25 -2.92 -38.93 12.18
N PRO A 26 -4.00 -38.33 12.70
CA PRO A 26 -5.25 -38.23 11.97
C PRO A 26 -5.06 -37.65 10.56
N PRO A 27 -5.93 -38.02 9.61
CA PRO A 27 -5.89 -37.48 8.26
C PRO A 27 -6.06 -35.96 8.26
N ILE A 28 -5.32 -35.29 7.39
CA ILE A 28 -5.53 -33.87 7.10
C ILE A 28 -6.66 -33.79 6.08
N SER A 29 -7.74 -33.07 6.40
CA SER A 29 -8.89 -32.97 5.50
C SER A 29 -8.59 -32.06 4.31
N ASN A 30 -8.97 -32.54 3.11
CA ASN A 30 -8.64 -31.89 1.84
C ASN A 30 -9.58 -30.72 1.53
N ASN A 31 -10.66 -30.54 2.29
CA ASN A 31 -11.67 -29.50 2.08
C ASN A 31 -11.39 -28.23 2.90
N MET A 32 -10.13 -27.98 3.24
CA MET A 32 -9.74 -26.80 4.00
C MET A 32 -9.44 -25.62 3.11
N SER A 33 -9.95 -24.45 3.50
CA SER A 33 -9.41 -23.18 3.02
C SER A 33 -8.13 -22.86 3.79
N MET A 34 -7.26 -22.03 3.20
CA MET A 34 -6.04 -21.56 3.87
C MET A 34 -6.33 -20.84 5.21
N LYS A 35 -7.55 -20.31 5.39
CA LYS A 35 -7.99 -19.62 6.62
C LYS A 35 -8.31 -20.58 7.77
N ASP A 36 -8.64 -21.84 7.47
CA ASP A 36 -9.08 -22.83 8.46
C ASP A 36 -7.95 -23.72 8.96
N ILE A 37 -6.77 -23.65 8.34
CA ILE A 37 -5.59 -24.48 8.63
C ILE A 37 -5.24 -24.46 10.12
N ARG A 38 -5.25 -23.29 10.76
CA ARG A 38 -4.88 -23.17 12.19
C ARG A 38 -5.96 -23.66 13.15
N ASN A 39 -7.19 -23.84 12.68
CA ASN A 39 -8.31 -24.35 13.47
C ASN A 39 -8.53 -25.85 13.29
N ASN A 40 -7.75 -26.51 12.43
CA ASN A 40 -7.90 -27.94 12.21
C ASN A 40 -7.37 -28.77 13.38
N ASP A 41 -8.21 -29.65 13.91
CA ASP A 41 -7.87 -30.54 15.01
C ASP A 41 -6.71 -31.51 14.69
N GLY A 42 -6.56 -31.94 13.43
CA GLY A 42 -5.44 -32.78 12.99
C GLY A 42 -4.11 -32.04 13.04
N LEU A 43 -4.07 -30.79 12.57
CA LEU A 43 -2.89 -29.93 12.62
C LEU A 43 -2.55 -29.48 14.05
N LYS A 44 -3.55 -29.21 14.90
CA LYS A 44 -3.33 -28.93 16.33
C LYS A 44 -2.64 -30.10 17.04
N LYS A 45 -3.08 -31.33 16.77
CA LYS A 45 -2.40 -32.53 17.30
C LYS A 45 -0.95 -32.66 16.84
N ILE A 46 -0.66 -32.30 15.58
CA ILE A 46 0.71 -32.23 15.07
C ILE A 46 1.53 -31.17 15.84
N THR A 47 0.94 -30.02 16.17
CA THR A 47 1.59 -29.01 17.03
C THR A 47 1.89 -29.56 18.42
N ASP A 48 0.91 -30.21 19.08
CA ASP A 48 1.12 -30.77 20.42
C ASP A 48 2.28 -31.78 20.43
N ILE A 49 2.40 -32.58 19.37
CA ILE A 49 3.53 -33.49 19.16
C ILE A 49 4.84 -32.72 19.03
N ILE A 50 4.92 -31.71 18.15
CA ILE A 50 6.13 -30.90 17.94
C ILE A 50 6.57 -30.24 19.25
N LEU A 51 5.63 -29.73 20.04
CA LEU A 51 5.90 -29.09 21.32
C LEU A 51 6.34 -30.09 22.40
N ALA A 52 5.85 -31.34 22.35
CA ALA A 52 6.23 -32.41 23.28
C ALA A 52 7.55 -33.10 22.92
N CYS A 53 8.06 -32.96 21.69
CA CYS A 53 9.28 -33.61 21.23
C CYS A 53 10.56 -32.91 21.74
N SER A 54 11.08 -33.32 22.91
CA SER A 54 12.30 -32.74 23.51
C SER A 54 13.54 -32.80 22.61
N TYR A 55 13.65 -33.80 21.73
CA TYR A 55 14.78 -33.98 20.80
C TYR A 55 14.46 -33.54 19.36
N GLY A 56 13.26 -33.01 19.13
CA GLY A 56 12.74 -32.67 17.81
C GLY A 56 12.29 -33.88 16.98
N ILE A 57 11.81 -33.60 15.77
CA ILE A 57 11.28 -34.58 14.82
C ILE A 57 12.35 -34.86 13.76
N GLN A 58 12.80 -36.11 13.66
CA GLN A 58 13.81 -36.51 12.69
C GLN A 58 13.30 -36.43 11.24
N ALA A 59 12.07 -36.89 11.01
CA ALA A 59 11.47 -36.93 9.68
C ALA A 59 9.94 -36.83 9.76
N PHE A 60 9.36 -36.07 8.84
CA PHE A 60 7.93 -36.10 8.53
C PHE A 60 7.71 -37.02 7.33
N ILE A 61 7.00 -38.13 7.53
CA ILE A 61 6.68 -39.04 6.44
C ILE A 61 5.33 -38.65 5.86
N PHE A 62 5.35 -38.04 4.68
CA PHE A 62 4.13 -37.65 3.98
C PHE A 62 3.65 -38.79 3.08
N VAL A 63 2.62 -39.49 3.55
CA VAL A 63 2.06 -40.67 2.88
C VAL A 63 1.02 -40.26 1.83
N ILE A 64 1.17 -40.76 0.62
CA ILE A 64 0.30 -40.46 -0.53
C ILE A 64 -0.24 -41.76 -1.10
N ASP A 65 -1.57 -41.85 -1.16
CA ASP A 65 -2.23 -42.81 -2.02
C ASP A 65 -2.15 -42.33 -3.48
N ILE A 66 -1.44 -43.07 -4.34
CA ILE A 66 -1.27 -42.72 -5.76
C ILE A 66 -2.61 -42.67 -6.51
N LYS A 67 -3.64 -43.34 -6.01
CA LYS A 67 -5.00 -43.29 -6.54
C LYS A 67 -5.71 -41.96 -6.22
N GLN A 68 -5.26 -41.23 -5.19
CA GLN A 68 -5.80 -39.94 -4.74
C GLN A 68 -4.84 -38.77 -5.01
N ARG A 69 -3.95 -38.93 -6.00
CA ARG A 69 -2.87 -37.97 -6.33
C ARG A 69 -3.36 -36.55 -6.66
N ASP A 70 -4.61 -36.35 -7.02
CA ASP A 70 -5.16 -35.03 -7.35
C ASP A 70 -5.18 -34.09 -6.12
N ASN A 71 -5.25 -34.64 -4.91
CA ASN A 71 -5.19 -33.86 -3.67
C ASN A 71 -3.76 -33.59 -3.19
N PHE A 72 -2.75 -34.21 -3.81
CA PHE A 72 -1.37 -34.20 -3.33
C PHE A 72 -0.81 -32.79 -3.15
N SER A 73 -0.92 -31.96 -4.20
CA SER A 73 -0.41 -30.59 -4.17
C SER A 73 -1.13 -29.72 -3.15
N LYS A 74 -2.46 -29.88 -3.02
CA LYS A 74 -3.26 -29.11 -2.07
C LYS A 74 -2.86 -29.42 -0.64
N ILE A 75 -2.76 -30.70 -0.28
CA ILE A 75 -2.35 -31.12 1.07
C ILE A 75 -0.90 -30.72 1.33
N PHE A 76 -0.01 -30.90 0.36
CA PHE A 76 1.39 -30.51 0.51
C PHE A 76 1.55 -29.00 0.75
N LYS A 77 0.76 -28.16 0.06
CA LYS A 77 0.70 -26.71 0.31
C LYS A 77 0.22 -26.39 1.72
N ILE A 78 -0.80 -27.10 2.23
CA ILE A 78 -1.31 -26.92 3.60
C ILE A 78 -0.23 -27.26 4.63
N ILE A 79 0.42 -28.44 4.50
CA ILE A 79 1.50 -28.86 5.41
C ILE A 79 2.67 -27.89 5.36
N LYS A 80 3.07 -27.49 4.14
CA LYS A 80 4.14 -26.53 3.91
C LYS A 80 3.84 -25.17 4.56
N ALA A 81 2.62 -24.68 4.42
CA ALA A 81 2.17 -23.45 5.07
C ALA A 81 2.17 -23.60 6.60
N TYR A 82 1.72 -24.73 7.13
CA TYR A 82 1.62 -24.94 8.56
C TYR A 82 2.97 -25.11 9.27
N LEU A 83 3.92 -25.82 8.65
CA LEU A 83 5.21 -26.18 9.26
C LEU A 83 6.37 -25.25 8.81
N GLY A 84 6.08 -24.13 8.14
CA GLY A 84 7.07 -23.09 7.83
C GLY A 84 7.92 -23.29 6.58
N HIS A 85 7.21 -23.41 5.46
CA HIS A 85 7.62 -23.31 4.07
C HIS A 85 8.94 -23.96 3.67
N ILE A 86 10.09 -23.41 4.05
CA ILE A 86 11.40 -23.82 3.53
C ILE A 86 12.13 -24.75 4.51
N LYS A 87 11.98 -24.55 5.83
CA LYS A 87 12.72 -25.31 6.84
C LYS A 87 12.20 -26.75 6.97
N VAL A 88 10.88 -26.94 6.92
CA VAL A 88 10.27 -28.28 7.00
C VAL A 88 10.62 -29.17 5.81
N LEU A 89 10.80 -28.60 4.61
CA LEU A 89 11.11 -29.38 3.40
C LEU A 89 12.37 -30.22 3.58
N LYS A 90 13.34 -29.72 4.36
CA LYS A 90 14.59 -30.41 4.72
C LYS A 90 14.41 -31.63 5.62
N HIS A 91 13.19 -31.88 6.10
CA HIS A 91 12.81 -32.95 7.03
C HIS A 91 11.66 -33.82 6.51
N ILE A 92 11.19 -33.62 5.27
CA ILE A 92 10.09 -34.41 4.69
C ILE A 92 10.63 -35.58 3.86
N ILE A 93 10.02 -36.75 4.04
CA ILE A 93 10.11 -37.90 3.13
C ILE A 93 8.73 -38.15 2.54
N VAL A 94 8.64 -38.39 1.24
CA VAL A 94 7.39 -38.77 0.57
C VAL A 94 7.27 -40.30 0.45
N ALA A 95 6.16 -40.87 0.93
CA ALA A 95 5.88 -42.30 0.83
C ALA A 95 4.69 -42.55 -0.10
N PHE A 96 4.89 -43.31 -1.18
CA PHE A 96 3.80 -43.66 -2.10
C PHE A 96 3.19 -45.01 -1.75
N THR A 97 1.86 -45.08 -1.61
CA THR A 97 1.09 -46.31 -1.33
C THR A 97 0.16 -46.66 -2.48
N ASN A 98 -0.39 -47.88 -2.47
CA ASN A 98 -1.39 -48.37 -3.43
C ASN A 98 -0.93 -48.40 -4.90
N LEU A 99 0.39 -48.49 -5.14
CA LEU A 99 0.95 -48.69 -6.47
C LEU A 99 0.64 -50.11 -6.97
N SER A 100 0.44 -50.24 -8.28
CA SER A 100 0.38 -51.54 -8.93
C SER A 100 1.74 -52.22 -8.94
N LYS A 101 1.77 -53.54 -9.17
CA LYS A 101 3.00 -54.32 -9.30
C LYS A 101 3.97 -53.69 -10.31
N LYS A 102 3.47 -53.38 -11.52
CA LYS A 102 4.24 -52.74 -12.60
C LYS A 102 4.93 -51.45 -12.16
N HIS A 103 4.26 -50.60 -11.39
CA HIS A 103 4.85 -49.33 -10.94
C HIS A 103 5.79 -49.52 -9.74
N THR A 104 5.50 -50.47 -8.87
CA THR A 104 6.34 -50.77 -7.68
C THR A 104 7.71 -51.31 -8.08
N GLU A 105 7.75 -52.13 -9.14
CA GLU A 105 8.99 -52.74 -9.66
C GLU A 105 9.66 -51.87 -10.75
N ASN A 106 9.13 -50.67 -11.04
CA ASN A 106 9.71 -49.77 -12.04
C ASN A 106 10.82 -48.88 -11.41
N PRO A 107 12.09 -49.01 -11.83
CA PRO A 107 13.17 -48.16 -11.31
C PRO A 107 13.02 -46.67 -11.67
N LEU A 108 12.24 -46.36 -12.73
CA LEU A 108 11.97 -45.00 -13.22
C LEU A 108 10.58 -44.51 -12.81
N PHE A 109 10.01 -45.02 -11.73
CA PHE A 109 8.69 -44.60 -11.24
C PHE A 109 8.48 -43.07 -11.18
N PRO A 110 9.46 -42.24 -10.72
CA PRO A 110 9.29 -40.78 -10.70
C PRO A 110 8.99 -40.14 -12.05
N GLU A 111 9.44 -40.74 -13.16
CA GLU A 111 9.20 -40.21 -14.51
C GLU A 111 7.72 -40.30 -14.91
N VAL A 112 7.00 -41.27 -14.34
CA VAL A 112 5.56 -41.49 -14.57
C VAL A 112 4.69 -40.47 -13.82
N LEU A 113 5.26 -39.77 -12.84
CA LEU A 113 4.55 -38.74 -12.08
C LEU A 113 4.31 -37.49 -12.94
N ASN A 114 3.27 -36.71 -12.64
CA ASN A 114 3.04 -35.45 -13.34
C ASN A 114 4.09 -34.39 -12.93
N LYS A 115 4.14 -33.26 -13.66
CA LYS A 115 5.12 -32.19 -13.42
C LYS A 115 5.05 -31.66 -11.98
N GLU A 116 3.85 -31.38 -11.48
CA GLU A 116 3.65 -30.83 -10.14
C GLU A 116 4.17 -31.77 -9.04
N MET A 117 3.96 -33.07 -9.20
CA MET A 117 4.46 -34.08 -8.28
C MET A 117 5.99 -34.15 -8.29
N ARG A 118 6.61 -34.10 -9.48
CA ARG A 118 8.07 -34.07 -9.62
C ARG A 118 8.66 -32.81 -9.00
N ASP A 119 8.01 -31.66 -9.17
CA ASP A 119 8.44 -30.39 -8.57
C ASP A 119 8.42 -30.48 -7.04
N ILE A 120 7.40 -31.13 -6.46
CA ILE A 120 7.34 -31.39 -5.02
C ILE A 120 8.46 -32.34 -4.57
N LEU A 121 8.72 -33.43 -5.30
CA LEU A 121 9.82 -34.35 -4.98
C LEU A 121 11.18 -33.64 -5.02
N ASN A 122 11.41 -32.81 -6.03
CA ASN A 122 12.62 -31.98 -6.13
C ASN A 122 12.74 -31.04 -4.92
N SER A 123 11.63 -30.46 -4.45
CA SER A 123 11.63 -29.55 -3.29
C SER A 123 12.02 -30.23 -1.97
N VAL A 124 11.89 -31.56 -1.88
CA VAL A 124 12.29 -32.37 -0.72
C VAL A 124 13.56 -33.17 -0.98
N ASP A 125 14.40 -32.70 -1.91
CA ASP A 125 15.69 -33.33 -2.26
C ASP A 125 15.55 -34.79 -2.71
N ASN A 126 14.47 -35.07 -3.46
CA ASN A 126 14.15 -36.40 -3.98
C ASN A 126 14.09 -37.50 -2.91
N ARG A 127 13.78 -37.15 -1.64
CA ARG A 127 13.55 -38.10 -0.55
C ARG A 127 12.18 -38.73 -0.67
N TRP A 128 12.12 -39.90 -1.31
CA TRP A 128 10.89 -40.68 -1.41
C TRP A 128 11.14 -42.19 -1.42
N PHE A 129 10.12 -42.96 -1.04
CA PHE A 129 10.10 -44.41 -1.16
C PHE A 129 8.70 -44.93 -1.48
N ILE A 130 8.59 -46.20 -1.87
CA ILE A 130 7.31 -46.87 -2.11
C ILE A 130 7.02 -47.74 -0.90
N SER A 131 5.81 -47.65 -0.37
CA SER A 131 5.26 -48.60 0.59
C SER A 131 4.50 -49.67 -0.20
N PRO A 132 5.06 -50.89 -0.39
CA PRO A 132 4.47 -51.89 -1.26
C PRO A 132 3.10 -52.33 -0.74
N ASN A 133 2.12 -52.51 -1.63
CA ASN A 133 0.77 -52.92 -1.25
C ASN A 133 0.80 -54.33 -0.61
N PRO A 134 0.35 -54.50 0.64
CA PRO A 134 0.34 -55.79 1.32
C PRO A 134 -0.58 -56.84 0.67
N GLU A 135 -1.54 -56.42 -0.18
CA GLU A 135 -2.36 -57.34 -0.99
C GLU A 135 -1.57 -57.96 -2.15
N ILE A 136 -0.47 -57.32 -2.58
CA ILE A 136 0.36 -57.75 -3.70
C ILE A 136 1.63 -58.45 -3.20
N TYR A 137 2.23 -57.96 -2.11
CA TYR A 137 3.52 -58.41 -1.63
C TYR A 137 3.45 -58.93 -0.19
N LYS A 138 4.06 -60.10 0.06
CA LYS A 138 4.27 -60.63 1.41
C LYS A 138 5.34 -59.81 2.16
N LYS A 139 5.23 -59.76 3.49
CA LYS A 139 6.11 -58.96 4.36
C LYS A 139 7.60 -59.29 4.26
N ASP A 140 7.92 -60.54 3.97
CA ASP A 140 9.27 -61.09 3.82
C ASP A 140 9.79 -61.06 2.38
N SER A 141 8.98 -60.56 1.43
CA SER A 141 9.41 -60.43 0.04
C SER A 141 10.55 -59.44 -0.10
N LYS A 142 11.45 -59.71 -1.05
CA LYS A 142 12.59 -58.83 -1.35
C LYS A 142 12.15 -57.38 -1.63
N VAL A 143 11.05 -57.18 -2.35
CA VAL A 143 10.50 -55.84 -2.66
C VAL A 143 10.15 -55.07 -1.39
N VAL A 144 9.55 -55.72 -0.39
CA VAL A 144 9.22 -55.10 0.90
C VAL A 144 10.49 -54.81 1.70
N LEU A 145 11.43 -55.76 1.76
CA LEU A 145 12.68 -55.60 2.50
C LEU A 145 13.55 -54.47 1.92
N ASP A 146 13.67 -54.38 0.59
CA ASP A 146 14.46 -53.35 -0.10
C ASP A 146 13.86 -51.95 0.12
N ASN A 147 12.53 -51.80 0.00
CA ASN A 147 11.86 -50.53 0.27
C ASN A 147 11.94 -50.14 1.76
N MET A 148 11.84 -51.11 2.66
CA MET A 148 12.02 -50.88 4.10
C MET A 148 13.45 -50.43 4.43
N LYS A 149 14.46 -51.04 3.79
CA LYS A 149 15.87 -50.62 3.92
C LYS A 149 16.04 -49.17 3.45
N LYS A 150 15.51 -48.83 2.27
CA LYS A 150 15.52 -47.46 1.73
C LYS A 150 14.86 -46.46 2.69
N ALA A 151 13.70 -46.80 3.26
CA ALA A 151 13.02 -45.93 4.24
C ALA A 151 13.88 -45.67 5.49
N LYS A 152 14.51 -46.72 6.03
CA LYS A 152 15.43 -46.61 7.19
C LYS A 152 16.67 -45.76 6.88
N GLU A 153 17.26 -45.91 5.69
CA GLU A 153 18.39 -45.10 5.24
C GLU A 153 18.01 -43.63 5.11
N LEU A 154 16.85 -43.31 4.54
CA LEU A 154 16.35 -41.94 4.45
C LEU A 154 16.14 -41.31 5.84
N ILE A 155 15.51 -42.02 6.78
CA ILE A 155 15.26 -41.51 8.14
C ILE A 155 16.57 -41.31 8.91
N SER A 156 17.52 -42.25 8.81
CA SER A 156 18.81 -42.15 9.49
C SER A 156 19.76 -41.13 8.85
N GLY A 157 19.52 -40.75 7.59
CA GLY A 157 20.34 -39.79 6.84
C GLY A 157 20.14 -38.31 7.20
N PHE A 158 19.09 -37.94 7.97
CA PHE A 158 18.92 -36.55 8.40
C PHE A 158 19.99 -36.14 9.42
N ARG A 159 20.67 -35.02 9.16
CA ARG A 159 21.78 -34.50 9.98
C ARG A 159 21.31 -33.85 11.29
N SER A 160 20.09 -33.34 11.32
CA SER A 160 19.50 -32.63 12.44
C SER A 160 17.99 -32.90 12.49
N ALA A 161 17.42 -32.77 13.68
CA ALA A 161 15.98 -32.82 13.86
C ALA A 161 15.32 -31.46 13.62
N TYR A 162 14.06 -31.47 13.25
CA TYR A 162 13.18 -30.32 13.24
C TYR A 162 12.74 -30.02 14.68
N THR A 163 13.14 -28.86 15.22
CA THR A 163 12.94 -28.55 16.65
C THR A 163 11.76 -27.61 16.90
N THR A 164 11.27 -27.61 18.13
CA THR A 164 10.28 -26.65 18.62
C THR A 164 10.72 -25.19 18.41
N ALA A 165 12.01 -24.89 18.59
CA ALA A 165 12.55 -23.55 18.35
C ALA A 165 12.41 -23.15 16.86
N MET A 166 12.73 -24.05 15.93
CA MET A 166 12.53 -23.79 14.50
C MET A 166 11.05 -23.51 14.20
N PHE A 167 10.13 -24.27 14.80
CA PHE A 167 8.69 -24.08 14.64
C PHE A 167 8.19 -22.75 15.22
N ASN A 168 8.65 -22.36 16.40
CA ASN A 168 8.25 -21.09 17.03
C ASN A 168 8.73 -19.88 16.23
N GLU A 169 9.96 -19.90 15.72
CA GLU A 169 10.48 -18.83 14.84
C GLU A 169 9.58 -18.58 13.63
N ILE A 170 8.99 -19.65 13.07
CA ILE A 170 8.06 -19.57 11.94
C ILE A 170 6.77 -18.88 12.38
N ILE A 171 6.17 -19.32 13.49
CA ILE A 171 4.94 -18.74 14.03
C ILE A 171 5.13 -17.25 14.31
N GLU A 172 6.26 -16.87 14.91
CA GLU A 172 6.60 -15.48 15.20
C GLU A 172 6.84 -14.65 13.95
N ALA A 173 7.50 -15.19 12.91
CA ALA A 173 7.68 -14.49 11.64
C ALA A 173 6.33 -14.24 10.94
N GLU A 174 5.47 -15.25 10.86
CA GLU A 174 4.14 -15.10 10.24
C GLU A 174 3.24 -14.14 11.00
N ASN A 175 3.26 -14.18 12.34
CA ASN A 175 2.50 -13.25 13.17
C ASN A 175 2.96 -11.81 12.93
N ARG A 176 4.28 -11.56 12.85
CA ARG A 176 4.83 -10.24 12.52
C ARG A 176 4.42 -9.77 11.12
N GLU A 177 4.46 -10.63 10.12
CA GLU A 177 4.00 -10.28 8.78
C GLU A 177 2.48 -10.03 8.71
N ALA A 178 1.68 -10.77 9.47
CA ALA A 178 0.24 -10.57 9.55
C ALA A 178 -0.09 -9.25 10.25
N GLU A 179 0.65 -8.91 11.31
CA GLU A 179 0.55 -7.63 12.01
C GLU A 179 0.98 -6.45 11.12
N ALA A 180 2.10 -6.57 10.43
CA ALA A 180 2.55 -5.57 9.45
C ALA A 180 1.52 -5.35 8.33
N ARG A 181 0.91 -6.43 7.82
CA ARG A 181 -0.18 -6.34 6.83
C ARG A 181 -1.44 -5.68 7.39
N LYS A 182 -1.79 -5.93 8.66
CA LYS A 182 -2.90 -5.24 9.32
C LYS A 182 -2.60 -3.75 9.46
N LEU A 183 -1.40 -3.40 9.92
CA LEU A 183 -0.95 -2.01 10.03
C LEU A 183 -0.94 -1.30 8.67
N GLU A 184 -0.46 -1.95 7.61
CA GLU A 184 -0.49 -1.39 6.25
C GLU A 184 -1.94 -1.24 5.74
N ALA A 185 -2.81 -2.22 6.01
CA ALA A 185 -4.23 -2.13 5.63
C ALA A 185 -4.98 -1.06 6.43
N GLU A 186 -4.64 -0.86 7.70
CA GLU A 186 -5.15 0.22 8.55
C GLU A 186 -4.63 1.58 8.08
N ALA A 187 -3.36 1.68 7.71
CA ALA A 187 -2.77 2.88 7.10
C ALA A 187 -3.46 3.23 5.77
N ARG A 188 -3.66 2.24 4.88
CA ARG A 188 -4.42 2.41 3.63
C ARG A 188 -5.88 2.77 3.87
N LYS A 189 -6.53 2.23 4.91
CA LYS A 189 -7.90 2.62 5.29
C LYS A 189 -7.95 4.02 5.91
N ALA A 190 -6.89 4.44 6.61
CA ALA A 190 -6.74 5.80 7.11
C ALA A 190 -6.51 6.80 5.96
N GLU A 191 -5.77 6.40 4.91
CA GLU A 191 -5.63 7.15 3.66
C GLU A 191 -6.92 7.17 2.83
N ASN A 192 -7.72 6.10 2.84
CA ASN A 192 -8.99 5.98 2.10
C ASN A 192 -10.23 6.55 2.82
N ARG A 193 -10.09 7.19 3.98
CA ARG A 193 -11.13 8.14 4.44
C ARG A 193 -10.91 9.42 3.65
N GLU A 194 -11.62 9.57 2.52
CA GLU A 194 -11.56 10.70 1.58
C GLU A 194 -11.01 12.00 2.20
N VAL A 195 -9.69 12.13 2.12
CA VAL A 195 -8.94 13.38 2.23
C VAL A 195 -8.24 13.46 0.89
N VAL A 196 -8.92 14.05 -0.09
CA VAL A 196 -8.20 14.52 -1.27
C VAL A 196 -7.41 15.72 -0.77
N VAL A 197 -6.08 15.61 -0.74
CA VAL A 197 -5.21 16.78 -0.66
C VAL A 197 -5.18 17.31 -2.09
N PRO A 198 -5.81 18.45 -2.41
CA PRO A 198 -5.60 19.06 -3.71
C PRO A 198 -4.10 19.34 -3.79
N ASN A 199 -3.40 18.69 -4.73
CA ASN A 199 -2.00 18.99 -5.04
C ASN A 199 -1.85 20.41 -5.61
N ASP A 200 -2.97 21.10 -5.84
CA ASP A 200 -3.06 22.44 -6.39
C ASP A 200 -3.42 23.46 -5.31
N GLY A 201 -2.88 24.67 -5.44
CA GLY A 201 -3.10 25.75 -4.48
C GLY A 201 -4.51 26.30 -4.56
N CYS A 202 -5.33 26.06 -3.53
CA CYS A 202 -6.72 26.48 -3.44
C CYS A 202 -6.99 27.25 -2.14
N PHE A 203 -8.05 28.05 -2.16
CA PHE A 203 -8.61 28.75 -1.01
C PHE A 203 -9.79 27.97 -0.41
N ASN A 204 -10.06 28.21 0.87
CA ASN A 204 -11.31 27.76 1.49
C ASN A 204 -12.51 28.51 0.90
N LEU A 205 -13.65 27.84 0.76
CA LEU A 205 -14.88 28.41 0.16
C LEU A 205 -15.41 29.66 0.88
N ASP A 206 -15.21 29.74 2.21
CA ASP A 206 -15.68 30.81 3.07
C ASP A 206 -14.78 32.05 3.05
N THR A 207 -13.60 31.94 2.42
CA THR A 207 -12.65 33.05 2.25
C THR A 207 -13.34 34.26 1.65
N LYS A 208 -13.12 35.44 2.23
CA LYS A 208 -13.76 36.68 1.85
C LYS A 208 -12.93 37.44 0.85
N VAL A 209 -13.61 37.97 -0.17
CA VAL A 209 -13.05 38.85 -1.21
C VAL A 209 -13.91 40.10 -1.35
N MET A 210 -13.30 41.22 -1.73
CA MET A 210 -13.98 42.49 -1.94
C MET A 210 -14.20 42.75 -3.44
N LEU A 211 -15.43 43.04 -3.84
CA LEU A 211 -15.77 43.46 -5.19
C LEU A 211 -15.51 44.96 -5.41
N ILE A 212 -15.49 45.40 -6.67
CA ILE A 212 -15.30 46.83 -7.05
C ILE A 212 -16.36 47.77 -6.44
N ASN A 213 -17.58 47.28 -6.23
CA ASN A 213 -18.65 48.00 -5.52
C ASN A 213 -18.51 47.96 -3.99
N LYS A 214 -17.36 47.49 -3.48
CA LYS A 214 -17.01 47.30 -2.06
C LYS A 214 -17.84 46.25 -1.32
N LYS A 215 -18.71 45.51 -2.01
CA LYS A 215 -19.40 44.37 -1.42
C LYS A 215 -18.40 43.26 -1.11
N ILE A 216 -18.49 42.68 0.08
CA ILE A 216 -17.70 41.51 0.48
C ILE A 216 -18.49 40.25 0.13
N LEU A 217 -17.86 39.32 -0.58
CA LEU A 217 -18.42 38.02 -0.92
C LEU A 217 -17.54 36.89 -0.40
N SER A 218 -18.15 35.73 -0.23
CA SER A 218 -17.42 34.47 -0.11
C SER A 218 -16.84 34.08 -1.47
N MET A 219 -15.64 33.51 -1.51
CA MET A 219 -15.02 33.03 -2.75
C MET A 219 -15.89 32.00 -3.48
N SER A 220 -16.66 31.19 -2.74
CA SER A 220 -17.67 30.28 -3.30
C SER A 220 -18.75 30.95 -4.17
N SER A 221 -19.02 32.24 -3.95
CA SER A 221 -20.05 33.02 -4.64
C SER A 221 -19.49 33.89 -5.78
N VAL A 222 -18.17 33.94 -5.96
CA VAL A 222 -17.51 34.70 -7.02
C VAL A 222 -17.79 34.06 -8.37
N ARG A 223 -18.08 34.88 -9.38
CA ARG A 223 -18.36 34.44 -10.74
C ARG A 223 -17.29 34.95 -11.70
N VAL A 224 -17.10 34.23 -12.80
CA VAL A 224 -16.31 34.74 -13.93
C VAL A 224 -16.94 36.04 -14.41
N GLY A 225 -16.12 37.07 -14.59
CA GLY A 225 -16.55 38.43 -14.91
C GLY A 225 -16.54 39.39 -13.73
N ASP A 226 -16.62 38.91 -12.49
CA ASP A 226 -16.56 39.77 -11.31
C ASP A 226 -15.21 40.50 -11.23
N GLN A 227 -15.22 41.75 -10.77
CA GLN A 227 -14.01 42.52 -10.50
C GLN A 227 -13.71 42.51 -9.00
N VAL A 228 -12.67 41.79 -8.61
CA VAL A 228 -12.26 41.58 -7.21
C VAL A 228 -11.01 42.39 -6.87
N CYS A 229 -10.86 42.75 -5.59
CA CYS A 229 -9.69 43.45 -5.07
C CYS A 229 -8.47 42.53 -5.14
N CYS A 230 -7.40 43.04 -5.75
CA CYS A 230 -6.18 42.28 -6.03
C CYS A 230 -4.93 42.92 -5.41
N GLY A 231 -5.08 44.02 -4.69
CA GLY A 231 -3.96 44.73 -4.09
C GLY A 231 -4.22 46.23 -4.05
N THR A 232 -3.14 46.99 -3.95
CA THR A 232 -3.19 48.45 -3.87
C THR A 232 -2.15 49.06 -4.80
N ILE A 233 -2.51 50.14 -5.49
CA ILE A 233 -1.60 50.96 -6.30
C ILE A 233 -1.75 52.40 -5.80
N ASP A 234 -0.64 53.04 -5.43
CA ASP A 234 -0.62 54.44 -4.97
C ASP A 234 -1.65 54.77 -3.88
N GLY A 235 -1.87 53.82 -2.97
CA GLY A 235 -2.81 53.96 -1.85
C GLY A 235 -4.30 53.81 -2.22
N GLN A 236 -4.60 53.42 -3.46
CA GLN A 236 -5.94 53.07 -3.92
C GLN A 236 -6.08 51.57 -4.14
N LEU A 237 -7.31 51.06 -4.02
CA LEU A 237 -7.61 49.65 -4.26
C LEU A 237 -7.49 49.33 -5.75
N LYS A 238 -6.74 48.27 -6.08
CA LYS A 238 -6.64 47.72 -7.43
C LYS A 238 -7.67 46.62 -7.60
N PHE A 239 -8.55 46.75 -8.59
CA PHE A 239 -9.52 45.72 -8.94
C PHE A 239 -9.15 45.05 -10.27
N SER A 240 -9.41 43.74 -10.38
CA SER A 240 -9.17 42.99 -11.61
C SER A 240 -10.30 42.00 -11.86
N LYS A 241 -10.62 41.80 -13.15
CA LYS A 241 -11.62 40.82 -13.60
C LYS A 241 -11.14 39.40 -13.29
N VAL A 242 -12.03 38.58 -12.75
CA VAL A 242 -11.92 37.13 -12.67
C VAL A 242 -12.20 36.58 -14.06
N TYR A 243 -11.24 35.88 -14.64
CA TYR A 243 -11.40 35.31 -15.99
C TYR A 243 -11.62 33.79 -15.96
N SER A 244 -11.28 33.11 -14.87
CA SER A 244 -11.46 31.67 -14.74
C SER A 244 -11.56 31.24 -13.27
N ILE A 245 -12.38 30.22 -13.03
CA ILE A 245 -12.37 29.44 -11.79
C ILE A 245 -11.70 28.12 -12.18
N ALA A 246 -10.47 27.92 -11.70
CA ALA A 246 -9.61 26.83 -12.15
C ALA A 246 -10.07 25.49 -11.59
N HIS A 247 -10.30 25.42 -10.26
CA HIS A 247 -10.80 24.25 -9.55
C HIS A 247 -11.88 24.67 -8.55
N ARG A 248 -12.93 23.86 -8.40
CA ARG A 248 -13.97 24.07 -7.38
C ARG A 248 -14.62 22.75 -6.97
N SER A 249 -14.76 22.54 -5.66
CA SER A 249 -15.61 21.50 -5.09
C SER A 249 -16.26 22.00 -3.81
N PHE A 250 -17.47 21.52 -3.50
CA PHE A 250 -18.20 21.85 -2.27
C PHE A 250 -18.18 20.73 -1.24
N GLU A 251 -17.94 19.49 -1.67
CA GLU A 251 -18.17 18.30 -0.85
C GLU A 251 -16.86 17.64 -0.40
N ILE A 252 -15.77 17.85 -1.15
CA ILE A 252 -14.49 17.18 -0.91
C ILE A 252 -13.84 17.72 0.38
N LYS A 253 -13.60 16.83 1.35
CA LYS A 253 -12.90 17.17 2.58
C LYS A 253 -11.42 17.46 2.28
N THR A 254 -11.03 18.71 2.49
CA THR A 254 -9.75 19.27 2.08
C THR A 254 -8.93 19.73 3.26
N LYS A 255 -7.62 19.45 3.22
CA LYS A 255 -6.66 19.88 4.23
C LYS A 255 -6.18 21.31 3.95
N PHE A 256 -6.43 22.21 4.87
CA PHE A 256 -5.97 23.59 4.84
C PHE A 256 -4.89 23.86 5.91
N LEU A 257 -4.01 24.80 5.61
CA LEU A 257 -3.20 25.51 6.58
C LEU A 257 -3.98 26.75 7.03
N LYS A 258 -4.33 26.81 8.31
CA LYS A 258 -4.86 28.01 8.95
C LYS A 258 -3.68 28.89 9.36
N VAL A 259 -3.59 30.07 8.74
CA VAL A 259 -2.57 31.07 9.01
C VAL A 259 -3.20 32.18 9.83
N GLU A 260 -2.81 32.29 11.09
CA GLU A 260 -3.25 33.38 11.98
C GLU A 260 -2.22 34.50 11.94
N PHE A 261 -2.65 35.74 11.78
CA PHE A 261 -1.78 36.90 11.64
C PHE A 261 -2.20 38.08 12.51
N GLU A 262 -1.23 38.95 12.78
CA GLU A 262 -1.41 40.19 13.55
C GLU A 262 -0.57 41.32 12.94
N THR A 263 -1.16 42.50 12.74
CA THR A 263 -0.44 43.68 12.26
C THR A 263 0.54 44.20 13.30
N ILE A 264 1.56 44.96 12.88
CA ILE A 264 2.62 45.48 13.76
C ILE A 264 2.06 46.31 14.93
N ASP A 265 0.99 47.07 14.68
CA ASP A 265 0.30 47.89 15.68
C ASP A 265 -0.63 47.07 16.60
N GLY A 266 -0.78 45.76 16.35
CA GLY A 266 -1.67 44.86 17.10
C GLY A 266 -3.17 45.09 16.86
N ILE A 267 -3.55 46.06 16.01
CA ILE A 267 -4.94 46.48 15.83
C ILE A 267 -5.73 45.47 15.00
N ARG A 268 -5.12 44.90 13.95
CA ARG A 268 -5.79 43.94 13.06
C ARG A 268 -5.25 42.54 13.27
N LYS A 269 -6.15 41.64 13.64
CA LYS A 269 -5.91 40.20 13.74
C LYS A 269 -6.84 39.49 12.77
N GLY A 270 -6.37 38.42 12.17
CA GLY A 270 -7.17 37.67 11.22
C GLY A 270 -6.65 36.26 11.00
N SER A 271 -7.39 35.50 10.22
CA SER A 271 -6.96 34.18 9.77
C SER A 271 -7.33 33.94 8.32
N LEU A 272 -6.51 33.13 7.65
CA LEU A 272 -6.72 32.71 6.29
C LEU A 272 -6.47 31.20 6.18
N TYR A 273 -7.28 30.52 5.37
CA TYR A 273 -7.17 29.09 5.10
C TYR A 273 -6.75 28.86 3.66
N LEU A 274 -5.56 28.29 3.47
CA LEU A 274 -4.96 27.98 2.17
C LEU A 274 -4.53 26.52 2.12
N THR A 275 -4.61 25.85 0.97
CA THR A 275 -3.95 24.54 0.85
C THR A 275 -2.42 24.70 0.96
N PRO A 276 -1.69 23.66 1.42
CA PRO A 276 -0.24 23.76 1.66
C PRO A 276 0.59 24.24 0.46
N GLU A 277 0.15 23.94 -0.76
CA GLU A 277 0.83 24.31 -2.01
C GLU A 277 0.43 25.70 -2.55
N HIS A 278 -0.50 26.40 -1.90
CA HIS A 278 -0.92 27.73 -2.34
C HIS A 278 0.18 28.78 -2.10
N HIS A 279 0.36 29.73 -3.02
CA HIS A 279 1.39 30.76 -2.86
C HIS A 279 0.88 32.01 -2.15
N ILE A 280 1.63 32.44 -1.15
CA ILE A 280 1.35 33.65 -0.36
C ILE A 280 2.54 34.61 -0.46
N PHE A 281 2.27 35.91 -0.40
CA PHE A 281 3.31 36.93 -0.43
C PHE A 281 3.96 37.06 0.96
N VAL A 282 5.20 36.60 1.07
CA VAL A 282 5.98 36.48 2.31
C VAL A 282 7.34 37.12 2.13
N ASN A 283 7.75 37.99 3.06
CA ASN A 283 9.10 38.60 3.07
C ASN A 283 9.50 39.21 1.71
N ASN A 284 8.56 39.91 1.05
CA ASN A 284 8.70 40.54 -0.27
C ASN A 284 8.81 39.59 -1.47
N ASN A 285 8.46 38.30 -1.31
CA ASN A 285 8.42 37.35 -2.41
C ASN A 285 7.25 36.36 -2.27
N PHE A 286 6.91 35.62 -3.33
CA PHE A 286 5.94 34.53 -3.22
C PHE A 286 6.62 33.23 -2.77
N ASP A 287 6.01 32.53 -1.82
CA ASP A 287 6.44 31.22 -1.34
C ASP A 287 5.21 30.33 -1.06
N TYR A 288 5.42 29.02 -0.94
CA TYR A 288 4.39 28.07 -0.58
C TYR A 288 3.87 28.32 0.84
N ALA A 289 2.55 28.19 1.04
CA ALA A 289 1.93 28.33 2.35
C ALA A 289 2.53 27.35 3.38
N LYS A 290 2.87 26.12 2.98
CA LYS A 290 3.53 25.13 3.84
C LYS A 290 4.88 25.58 4.43
N ASN A 291 5.54 26.56 3.81
CA ASN A 291 6.83 27.10 4.25
C ASN A 291 6.68 28.24 5.27
N LEU A 292 5.44 28.68 5.56
CA LEU A 292 5.18 29.70 6.56
C LEU A 292 5.62 29.24 7.95
N LYS A 293 6.29 30.16 8.66
CA LYS A 293 6.69 29.99 10.06
C LYS A 293 6.24 31.20 10.85
N ARG A 294 6.15 31.03 12.17
CA ARG A 294 5.89 32.14 13.09
C ARG A 294 6.88 33.28 12.85
N PHE A 295 6.38 34.51 12.89
CA PHE A 295 7.08 35.77 12.62
C PHE A 295 7.49 36.02 11.17
N HIS A 296 7.12 35.16 10.20
CA HIS A 296 7.18 35.55 8.79
C HIS A 296 6.26 36.76 8.54
N LYS A 297 6.68 37.65 7.63
CA LYS A 297 5.94 38.88 7.31
C LYS A 297 5.08 38.67 6.07
N ILE A 298 3.77 38.83 6.21
CA ILE A 298 2.80 38.82 5.11
C ILE A 298 2.27 40.24 4.86
N GLN A 299 1.58 40.46 3.74
CA GLN A 299 0.91 41.73 3.44
C GLN A 299 -0.60 41.63 3.67
N VAL A 300 -1.13 42.56 4.48
CA VAL A 300 -2.54 42.63 4.87
C VAL A 300 -3.12 43.99 4.51
N LEU A 301 -4.30 43.99 3.91
CA LEU A 301 -5.06 45.17 3.54
C LEU A 301 -5.73 45.77 4.78
N VAL A 302 -5.41 47.04 5.06
CA VAL A 302 -6.07 47.84 6.08
C VAL A 302 -6.57 49.13 5.43
N GLY A 303 -7.90 49.26 5.33
CA GLY A 303 -8.52 50.33 4.55
C GLY A 303 -8.21 50.18 3.07
N THR A 304 -7.39 51.07 2.52
CA THR A 304 -6.98 51.06 1.10
C THR A 304 -5.49 50.82 0.88
N ARG A 305 -4.76 50.43 1.93
CA ARG A 305 -3.29 50.25 1.91
C ARG A 305 -2.89 48.88 2.44
N LEU A 306 -1.81 48.33 1.91
CA LEU A 306 -1.19 47.10 2.40
C LEU A 306 -0.16 47.42 3.47
N PHE A 307 -0.24 46.70 4.59
CA PHE A 307 0.70 46.77 5.70
C PHE A 307 1.33 45.41 5.97
N GLN A 308 2.50 45.42 6.60
CA GLN A 308 3.13 44.18 7.06
C GLN A 308 2.43 43.66 8.31
N ALA A 309 2.12 42.37 8.31
CA ALA A 309 1.63 41.64 9.47
C ALA A 309 2.53 40.43 9.74
N TYR A 310 2.64 40.03 11.00
CA TYR A 310 3.37 38.85 11.41
C TYR A 310 2.44 37.64 11.45
N VAL A 311 2.94 36.52 10.94
CA VAL A 311 2.31 35.22 11.15
C VAL A 311 2.51 34.82 12.62
N MET A 312 1.41 34.64 13.34
CA MET A 312 1.42 34.28 14.76
C MET A 312 1.41 32.76 14.94
N ASN A 313 0.68 32.06 14.10
CA ASN A 313 0.51 30.62 14.19
C ASN A 313 0.12 30.01 12.85
N CYS A 314 0.53 28.75 12.64
CA CYS A 314 0.15 27.94 11.50
C CYS A 314 -0.31 26.57 11.98
N SER A 315 -1.60 26.27 11.84
CA SER A 315 -2.18 24.97 12.18
C SER A 315 -2.79 24.30 10.95
N ARG A 316 -2.99 22.99 11.01
CA ARG A 316 -3.63 22.22 9.93
C ARG A 316 -5.05 21.90 10.33
N GLU A 317 -6.00 22.22 9.47
CA GLU A 317 -7.43 21.97 9.69
C GLU A 317 -8.06 21.37 8.44
N TYR A 318 -9.17 20.64 8.63
CA TYR A 318 -9.92 20.05 7.52
C TYR A 318 -11.24 20.79 7.35
N HIS A 319 -11.52 21.22 6.12
CA HIS A 319 -12.77 21.89 5.75
C HIS A 319 -13.34 21.24 4.49
N ASN A 320 -14.66 21.32 4.31
CA ASN A 320 -15.31 20.80 3.12
C ASN A 320 -15.21 21.81 1.98
N GLY A 321 -14.84 21.31 0.81
CA GLY A 321 -14.70 22.07 -0.42
C GLY A 321 -13.48 22.99 -0.48
N TYR A 322 -13.26 23.53 -1.66
CA TYR A 322 -12.17 24.44 -2.00
C TYR A 322 -12.46 25.15 -3.32
N VAL A 323 -11.74 26.24 -3.57
CA VAL A 323 -11.84 26.99 -4.81
C VAL A 323 -10.51 27.63 -5.20
N ALA A 324 -10.16 27.60 -6.48
CA ALA A 324 -9.04 28.33 -7.05
C ALA A 324 -9.55 29.31 -8.11
N ILE A 325 -9.28 30.60 -7.92
CA ILE A 325 -9.79 31.69 -8.76
C ILE A 325 -8.64 32.42 -9.41
N PHE A 326 -8.70 32.63 -10.73
CA PHE A 326 -7.69 33.38 -11.46
C PHE A 326 -8.20 34.77 -11.86
N THR A 327 -7.46 35.80 -11.45
CA THR A 327 -7.67 37.19 -11.86
C THR A 327 -6.68 37.58 -12.94
N ARG A 328 -7.05 38.55 -13.80
CA ARG A 328 -6.11 39.12 -14.80
C ARG A 328 -4.89 39.82 -14.19
N SER A 329 -4.87 40.07 -12.88
CA SER A 329 -3.69 40.62 -12.21
C SER A 329 -2.71 39.55 -11.73
N GLY A 330 -3.14 38.28 -11.67
CA GLY A 330 -2.38 37.18 -11.06
C GLY A 330 -2.36 37.18 -9.53
N THR A 331 -3.03 38.12 -8.88
CA THR A 331 -3.09 38.27 -7.41
C THR A 331 -4.52 38.46 -6.93
N ILE A 332 -4.76 38.22 -5.64
CA ILE A 332 -6.07 38.42 -5.01
C ILE A 332 -5.91 38.80 -3.53
N ILE A 333 -6.81 39.63 -3.00
CA ILE A 333 -6.92 39.90 -1.56
C ILE A 333 -7.94 38.93 -0.95
N ALA A 334 -7.45 38.02 -0.10
CA ALA A 334 -8.18 36.92 0.50
C ALA A 334 -8.17 37.04 2.03
N ASN A 335 -9.32 37.24 2.68
CA ASN A 335 -9.41 37.62 4.10
C ASN A 335 -8.39 38.73 4.46
N ASP A 336 -8.37 39.77 3.62
CA ASP A 336 -7.44 40.91 3.69
C ASP A 336 -5.98 40.60 3.36
N VAL A 337 -5.57 39.35 3.18
CA VAL A 337 -4.17 38.98 2.89
C VAL A 337 -3.91 38.98 1.39
N LEU A 338 -2.78 39.54 0.95
CA LEU A 338 -2.32 39.46 -0.44
C LEU A 338 -1.78 38.06 -0.75
N CYS A 339 -2.45 37.38 -1.68
CA CYS A 339 -2.09 36.05 -2.15
C CYS A 339 -1.89 36.05 -3.68
N SER A 340 -1.15 35.05 -4.15
CA SER A 340 -1.11 34.76 -5.59
C SER A 340 -2.42 34.09 -6.00
N CYS A 341 -2.79 34.21 -7.26
CA CYS A 341 -3.81 33.34 -7.85
C CYS A 341 -3.21 31.98 -8.26
N TYR A 342 -1.88 31.87 -8.36
CA TYR A 342 -1.21 30.68 -8.87
C TYR A 342 -0.54 29.85 -7.76
N ALA A 343 -0.33 28.58 -8.06
CA ALA A 343 0.22 27.59 -7.12
C ALA A 343 1.40 26.79 -7.70
N VAL A 344 1.94 27.25 -8.84
CA VAL A 344 3.01 26.57 -9.55
C VAL A 344 4.25 27.46 -9.57
N CYS A 345 5.38 26.91 -9.11
CA CYS A 345 6.72 27.51 -9.20
C CYS A 345 6.88 28.92 -8.58
N PRO A 346 6.86 29.04 -7.23
CA PRO A 346 7.32 30.26 -6.57
C PRO A 346 8.85 30.36 -6.73
N PRO A 347 9.43 31.57 -6.89
CA PRO A 347 8.79 32.88 -6.91
C PRO A 347 8.31 33.34 -8.30
N HIS A 348 8.42 32.51 -9.34
CA HIS A 348 8.33 32.91 -10.74
C HIS A 348 6.88 33.09 -11.26
N GLN A 349 6.04 33.82 -10.52
CA GLN A 349 4.62 34.01 -10.86
C GLN A 349 4.41 34.65 -12.23
N ASN A 350 5.35 35.50 -12.68
CA ASN A 350 5.30 36.13 -13.99
C ASN A 350 5.35 35.12 -15.14
N LEU A 351 6.11 34.02 -15.01
CA LEU A 351 6.19 32.99 -16.06
C LEU A 351 4.84 32.32 -16.26
N ILE A 352 4.18 31.94 -15.16
CA ILE A 352 2.84 31.36 -15.19
C ILE A 352 1.84 32.37 -15.74
N HIS A 353 1.92 33.62 -15.30
CA HIS A 353 1.07 34.70 -15.78
C HIS A 353 1.14 34.85 -17.31
N TYR A 354 2.35 34.83 -17.89
CA TYR A 354 2.54 34.88 -19.34
C TYR A 354 2.01 33.64 -20.06
N SER A 355 2.22 32.44 -19.49
CA SER A 355 1.68 31.20 -20.08
C SER A 355 0.15 31.16 -20.15
N LEU A 356 -0.51 31.96 -19.31
CA LEU A 356 -1.97 32.09 -19.23
C LEU A 356 -2.53 33.23 -20.09
N LEU A 357 -1.71 34.03 -20.78
CA LEU A 357 -2.16 35.11 -21.65
C LEU A 357 -3.19 34.67 -22.71
N PRO A 358 -3.06 33.50 -23.36
CA PRO A 358 -4.09 33.03 -24.30
C PRO A 358 -5.48 32.92 -23.67
N LEU A 359 -5.58 32.45 -22.41
CA LEU A 359 -6.85 32.42 -21.68
C LEU A 359 -7.37 33.80 -21.28
N GLN A 360 -6.47 34.76 -21.06
CA GLN A 360 -6.88 36.11 -20.68
C GLN A 360 -7.45 36.90 -21.87
N LEU A 361 -6.93 36.65 -23.09
CA LEU A 361 -7.26 37.37 -24.32
C LEU A 361 -8.49 36.83 -25.06
N PHE A 362 -8.74 35.52 -24.98
CA PHE A 362 -9.81 34.88 -25.71
C PHE A 362 -10.94 34.44 -24.76
N GLU A 363 -11.88 35.36 -24.49
CA GLU A 363 -13.09 35.09 -23.68
C GLU A 363 -14.01 33.99 -24.27
N LYS A 364 -13.71 33.51 -25.49
CA LYS A 364 -14.46 32.51 -26.27
C LYS A 364 -13.90 31.08 -26.22
N PHE A 365 -12.80 30.80 -25.51
CA PHE A 365 -12.48 29.39 -25.22
C PHE A 365 -13.54 28.89 -24.24
N GLY A 366 -14.39 27.97 -24.74
CA GLY A 366 -15.73 27.69 -24.23
C GLY A 366 -15.83 27.27 -22.77
N GLU A 367 -17.07 27.16 -22.31
CA GLU A 367 -17.42 26.68 -20.96
C GLU A 367 -16.61 25.43 -20.58
N SER A 368 -16.06 25.47 -19.37
CA SER A 368 -15.24 24.43 -18.75
C SER A 368 -15.98 23.09 -18.69
N THR A 369 -15.48 22.07 -19.37
CA THR A 369 -15.95 20.68 -19.20
C THR A 369 -14.88 19.66 -19.63
N ILE A 370 -13.78 19.59 -18.90
CA ILE A 370 -13.10 18.29 -18.72
C ILE A 370 -13.30 17.91 -17.25
N ILE A 371 -13.89 16.74 -17.03
CA ILE A 371 -13.94 16.11 -15.72
C ILE A 371 -12.57 15.47 -15.51
N GLY A 372 -11.77 16.04 -14.62
CA GLY A 372 -10.48 15.46 -14.19
C GLY A 372 -10.67 14.07 -13.58
N SER A 373 -9.57 13.34 -13.38
CA SER A 373 -9.58 11.97 -12.83
C SER A 373 -10.28 11.80 -11.47
N ASN A 374 -10.56 12.91 -10.77
CA ASN A 374 -11.23 12.95 -9.48
C ASN A 374 -12.69 13.46 -9.55
N GLY A 375 -13.26 13.65 -10.75
CA GLY A 375 -14.61 14.21 -10.90
C GLY A 375 -14.66 15.75 -10.94
N GLU A 376 -13.50 16.43 -10.96
CA GLU A 376 -13.40 17.89 -10.85
C GLU A 376 -13.51 18.58 -12.22
N GLU A 377 -14.23 19.70 -12.30
CA GLU A 377 -14.26 20.53 -13.50
C GLU A 377 -12.94 21.30 -13.65
N ILE A 378 -12.15 20.97 -14.68
CA ILE A 378 -10.90 21.67 -15.02
C ILE A 378 -11.04 22.29 -16.41
N HIS A 379 -10.55 23.52 -16.58
CA HIS A 379 -10.55 24.18 -17.89
C HIS A 379 -9.60 23.43 -18.86
N PRO A 380 -10.01 23.11 -20.11
CA PRO A 380 -9.22 22.31 -21.05
C PRO A 380 -7.80 22.79 -21.29
N TYR A 381 -7.60 24.11 -21.42
CA TYR A 381 -6.25 24.68 -21.57
C TYR A 381 -5.39 24.56 -20.30
N LEU A 382 -5.99 24.62 -19.10
CA LEU A 382 -5.25 24.41 -17.85
C LEU A 382 -4.84 22.94 -17.74
N TYR A 383 -5.73 22.02 -18.13
CA TYR A 383 -5.39 20.60 -18.24
C TYR A 383 -4.24 20.37 -19.22
N PHE A 384 -4.29 20.98 -20.42
CA PHE A 384 -3.21 20.93 -21.40
C PHE A 384 -1.89 21.49 -20.82
N LEU A 385 -1.91 22.68 -20.21
CA LEU A 385 -0.72 23.26 -19.60
C LEU A 385 -0.16 22.37 -18.49
N MET A 386 -1.00 21.83 -17.61
CA MET A 386 -0.56 20.95 -16.53
C MET A 386 0.17 19.71 -17.06
N HIS A 387 -0.33 19.11 -18.15
CA HIS A 387 0.29 17.94 -18.78
C HIS A 387 1.58 18.30 -19.52
N VAL A 388 1.63 19.46 -20.20
CA VAL A 388 2.84 19.94 -20.87
C VAL A 388 3.92 20.34 -19.85
N PHE A 389 3.55 21.01 -18.76
CA PHE A 389 4.48 21.37 -17.67
C PHE A 389 5.01 20.14 -16.94
N LEU A 390 4.16 19.16 -16.62
CA LEU A 390 4.60 17.88 -16.06
C LEU A 390 5.56 17.16 -17.01
N TYR A 391 5.27 17.18 -18.32
CA TYR A 391 6.15 16.59 -19.34
C TYR A 391 7.51 17.30 -19.43
N LEU A 392 7.54 18.63 -19.31
CA LEU A 392 8.78 19.42 -19.29
C LEU A 392 9.59 19.23 -17.99
N ILE A 393 8.93 19.08 -16.83
CA ILE A 393 9.60 18.71 -15.57
C ILE A 393 10.18 17.30 -15.68
N PHE A 394 9.43 16.35 -16.24
CA PHE A 394 9.89 14.99 -16.50
C PHE A 394 11.12 14.97 -17.43
N ILE A 395 11.12 15.77 -18.50
CA ILE A 395 12.27 15.92 -19.39
C ILE A 395 13.46 16.56 -18.66
N LYS A 396 13.23 17.58 -17.82
CA LYS A 396 14.29 18.23 -17.06
C LYS A 396 14.93 17.25 -16.05
N ASP A 397 14.12 16.49 -15.32
CA ASP A 397 14.61 15.48 -14.38
C ASP A 397 15.30 14.32 -15.12
N TYR A 398 14.80 13.92 -16.30
CA TYR A 398 15.43 12.92 -17.16
C TYR A 398 16.78 13.38 -17.75
N LEU A 399 16.91 14.66 -18.10
CA LEU A 399 18.16 15.24 -18.60
C LEU A 399 19.19 15.42 -17.47
N ILE A 400 18.76 15.86 -16.28
CA ILE A 400 19.64 15.98 -15.10
C ILE A 400 20.14 14.58 -14.65
N TYR A 401 19.32 13.54 -14.75
CA TYR A 401 19.74 12.17 -14.40
C TYR A 401 20.79 11.59 -15.37
N ASN A 402 20.83 12.05 -16.63
CA ASN A 402 21.77 11.59 -17.64
C ASN A 402 23.06 12.43 -17.74
N GLU A 403 23.18 13.54 -16.99
CA GLU A 403 24.45 14.29 -16.87
C GLU A 403 25.29 13.87 -15.64
N VAL A 404 24.75 12.98 -14.78
CA VAL A 404 25.40 12.50 -13.54
C VAL A 404 25.82 11.00 -13.65
N MET A 405 25.69 10.40 -14.83
CA MET A 405 26.25 9.10 -15.21
C MET A 405 27.29 9.29 -16.30
#